data_AF-A0A7X7P9W6-F1
#
_entry.id   AF-A0A7X7P9W6-F1
#
_cell.length_a   1.000
_cell.length_b   1.000
_cell.length_c   1.000
_cell.angle_alpha   90.00
_cell.angle_beta   90.00
_cell.angle_gamma   90.00
#
_symmetry.space_group_name_H-M   'P 1'
#
loop_
_entity.id
_entity.type
_entity.pdbx_description
1 polymer ?
#
loop_
_entity_poly.entity_id
_entity_poly.type
_entity_poly.pdbx_seq_one_letter_code
_entity_poly.pdbx_strand_id
1 'polypeptide(L)'
;MTLRCAVLTCVATSSIGMALAAPALAQPADPPPGVTAVNGSTSGSSNGSSVIPLPIPTPTGLGALAAAITQTGKPYVWGGIGPHGWDCSGLTQWAFRQVGVNLPRTTWEQAVVGARIPLYALAPGDLIVLNRDASHIGIYAGGGQVFNAYGAGVPVGLTPLSHFFIYDIRRF
;
A
#
# COMPACT_ATOMS: atom_id res chain seq x y z
N MET A 1 -21.87 -8.53 -68.56
CA MET A 1 -22.36 -7.48 -67.64
C MET A 1 -21.81 -7.81 -66.26
N THR A 2 -20.90 -7.09 -65.60
CA THR A 2 -20.19 -5.84 -65.92
C THR A 2 -18.96 -5.79 -65.01
N LEU A 3 -17.79 -5.57 -65.61
CA LEU A 3 -16.51 -5.03 -65.13
C LEU A 3 -15.94 -5.37 -63.73
N ARG A 4 -14.76 -6.03 -63.77
CA ARG A 4 -13.62 -5.85 -62.86
C ARG A 4 -13.12 -4.40 -62.90
N CYS A 5 -12.83 -3.78 -61.74
CA CYS A 5 -11.79 -2.73 -61.59
C CYS A 5 -11.69 -2.20 -60.15
N ALA A 6 -10.49 -2.28 -59.55
CA ALA A 6 -9.91 -1.34 -58.57
C ALA A 6 -8.56 -1.95 -58.14
N VAL A 7 -7.50 -1.77 -58.94
CA VAL A 7 -6.56 -0.63 -58.87
C VAL A 7 -5.98 -0.43 -57.47
N LEU A 8 -4.82 -1.06 -57.34
CA LEU A 8 -3.69 -0.79 -56.47
C LEU A 8 -3.29 0.70 -56.48
N THR A 9 -3.18 1.35 -55.33
CA THR A 9 -2.22 2.46 -55.14
C THR A 9 -1.69 2.51 -53.71
N CYS A 10 -0.38 2.34 -53.64
CA CYS A 10 0.52 2.51 -52.52
C CYS A 10 0.71 4.00 -52.22
N VAL A 11 0.64 4.41 -50.95
CA VAL A 11 1.37 5.58 -50.46
C VAL A 11 1.98 5.21 -49.11
N ALA A 12 3.28 4.93 -49.15
CA ALA A 12 4.16 4.84 -48.01
C ALA A 12 4.74 6.24 -47.68
N THR A 13 5.41 6.32 -46.52
CA THR A 13 6.40 7.34 -46.10
C THR A 13 5.81 8.64 -45.53
N SER A 14 6.36 9.27 -44.49
CA SER A 14 7.41 8.90 -43.54
C SER A 14 7.33 9.93 -42.40
N SER A 15 7.50 9.45 -41.17
CA SER A 15 7.82 10.26 -39.99
C SER A 15 9.18 10.92 -40.18
N ILE A 16 9.23 12.25 -40.20
CA ILE A 16 10.47 13.01 -40.15
C ILE A 16 10.74 13.34 -38.68
N GLY A 17 11.63 12.57 -38.08
CA GLY A 17 12.36 12.96 -36.89
C GLY A 17 13.37 14.04 -37.25
N MET A 18 13.42 15.10 -36.46
CA MET A 18 14.46 16.13 -36.54
C MET A 18 15.31 16.03 -35.29
N ALA A 19 16.27 15.11 -35.33
CA ALA A 19 17.38 15.03 -34.39
C ALA A 19 18.51 15.92 -34.93
N LEU A 20 18.81 17.00 -34.20
CA LEU A 20 20.03 17.78 -34.38
C LEU A 20 20.98 17.41 -33.24
N ALA A 21 21.97 16.57 -33.57
CA ALA A 21 23.13 16.30 -32.74
C ALA A 21 24.29 17.16 -33.23
N ALA A 22 24.95 17.88 -32.33
CA ALA A 22 26.34 18.31 -32.47
C ALA A 22 26.98 18.49 -31.08
N PRO A 23 28.30 18.31 -30.95
CA PRO A 23 28.93 17.74 -29.76
C PRO A 23 29.49 18.81 -28.82
N ALA A 24 29.39 18.56 -27.51
CA ALA A 24 30.26 19.21 -26.54
C ALA A 24 30.50 18.23 -25.38
N LEU A 25 31.66 17.57 -25.44
CA LEU A 25 32.23 16.85 -24.31
C LEU A 25 32.59 17.88 -23.24
N ALA A 26 31.71 18.03 -22.25
CA ALA A 26 32.02 18.65 -20.97
C ALA A 26 31.76 17.60 -19.89
N GLN A 27 32.80 16.89 -19.49
CA GLN A 27 32.80 16.07 -18.28
C GLN A 27 33.14 16.99 -17.09
N PRO A 28 32.22 17.23 -16.14
CA PRO A 28 32.60 17.74 -14.83
C PRO A 28 33.13 16.60 -13.96
N ALA A 29 34.43 16.69 -13.68
CA ALA A 29 35.19 16.25 -12.51
C ALA A 29 34.63 15.09 -11.65
N ASP A 30 35.43 14.03 -11.56
CA ASP A 30 35.35 13.02 -10.50
C ASP A 30 35.36 13.67 -9.10
N PRO A 31 34.52 13.22 -8.16
CA PRO A 31 34.64 13.63 -6.76
C PRO A 31 35.91 13.06 -6.13
N PRO A 32 36.57 13.80 -5.22
CA PRO A 32 37.83 13.37 -4.61
C PRO A 32 37.65 12.09 -3.78
N PRO A 33 38.60 11.13 -3.83
CA PRO A 33 38.60 9.98 -2.94
C PRO A 33 39.08 10.44 -1.55
N GLY A 34 38.21 10.35 -0.55
CA GLY A 34 38.63 10.47 0.85
C GLY A 34 37.74 11.37 1.70
N VAL A 35 36.57 10.86 2.08
CA VAL A 35 36.04 11.08 3.43
C VAL A 35 35.56 9.75 3.98
N THR A 36 36.45 9.07 4.69
CA THR A 36 36.12 7.98 5.60
C THR A 36 35.38 8.60 6.78
N ALA A 37 34.05 8.61 6.76
CA ALA A 37 33.24 9.07 7.88
C ALA A 37 32.23 7.97 8.27
N VAL A 38 32.73 7.11 9.17
CA VAL A 38 32.03 6.30 10.17
C VAL A 38 30.68 5.69 9.79
N ASN A 39 30.76 4.47 9.26
CA ASN A 39 29.81 3.42 9.60
C ASN A 39 29.91 3.14 11.11
N GLY A 40 28.80 3.24 11.84
CA GLY A 40 28.73 2.73 13.21
C GLY A 40 28.29 3.76 14.26
N SER A 41 26.98 3.86 14.46
CA SER A 41 26.42 3.96 15.80
C SER A 41 25.18 3.08 15.86
N THR A 42 25.43 1.77 15.81
CA THR A 42 24.64 0.79 16.55
C THR A 42 24.76 1.11 18.04
N SER A 43 24.01 2.10 18.49
CA SER A 43 23.74 2.25 19.92
C SER A 43 22.57 1.32 20.24
N GLY A 44 22.93 0.05 20.38
CA GLY A 44 22.16 -0.89 21.17
C GLY A 44 22.12 -0.38 22.60
N SER A 45 21.06 0.37 22.93
CA SER A 45 20.62 0.50 24.31
C SER A 45 19.60 -0.60 24.56
N SER A 46 20.12 -1.78 24.91
CA SER A 46 19.40 -2.79 25.67
C SER A 46 19.15 -2.25 27.08
N ASN A 47 18.33 -1.22 27.19
CA ASN A 47 17.71 -0.85 28.43
C ASN A 47 16.32 -1.46 28.39
N GLY A 48 16.06 -2.39 29.31
CA GLY A 48 14.75 -2.97 29.58
C GLY A 48 13.77 -1.93 30.12
N SER A 49 13.60 -0.81 29.41
CA SER A 49 12.38 -0.04 29.45
C SER A 49 11.36 -0.90 28.75
N SER A 50 10.42 -1.47 29.51
CA SER A 50 9.15 -1.90 28.94
C SER A 50 8.60 -0.70 28.19
N VAL A 51 8.78 -0.66 26.87
CA VAL A 51 8.26 0.42 26.03
C VAL A 51 6.76 0.27 26.10
N ILE A 52 6.13 1.09 26.95
CA ILE A 52 4.67 1.14 27.04
C ILE A 52 4.21 1.68 25.68
N PRO A 53 3.55 0.86 24.84
CA PRO A 53 3.12 1.32 23.53
C PRO A 53 2.10 2.45 23.75
N LEU A 54 2.35 3.61 23.16
CA LEU A 54 1.42 4.74 23.21
C LEU A 54 0.51 4.72 21.98
N PRO A 55 -0.70 5.31 22.07
CA PRO A 55 -1.60 5.48 20.93
C PRO A 55 -1.12 6.60 19.98
N ILE A 56 0.09 6.42 19.44
CA ILE A 56 0.72 7.34 18.49
C ILE A 56 0.67 6.70 17.09
N PRO A 57 -0.02 7.33 16.12
CA PRO A 57 0.02 6.91 14.72
C PRO A 57 1.43 6.92 14.15
N THR A 58 1.72 5.98 13.25
CA THR A 58 2.97 5.98 12.48
C THR A 58 2.76 6.63 11.11
N PRO A 59 3.80 7.24 10.51
CA PRO A 59 3.72 7.72 9.13
C PRO A 59 3.33 6.62 8.14
N THR A 60 3.84 5.40 8.34
CA THR A 60 3.51 4.21 7.54
C THR A 60 2.02 3.90 7.61
N GLY A 61 1.48 3.75 8.82
CA GLY A 61 0.06 3.42 9.02
C GLY A 61 -0.87 4.51 8.49
N LEU A 62 -0.55 5.78 8.73
CA LEU A 62 -1.33 6.91 8.19
C LEU A 62 -1.30 6.96 6.66
N GLY A 63 -0.16 6.70 6.05
CA GLY A 63 -0.05 6.65 4.59
C GLY A 63 -0.83 5.46 4.00
N ALA A 64 -0.79 4.30 4.63
CA ALA A 64 -1.61 3.15 4.23
C ALA A 64 -3.11 3.45 4.37
N LEU A 65 -3.54 4.07 5.48
CA LEU A 65 -4.92 4.51 5.66
C LEU A 65 -5.34 5.52 4.57
N ALA A 66 -4.51 6.50 4.28
CA ALA A 66 -4.76 7.49 3.23
C ALA A 66 -4.92 6.82 1.85
N ALA A 67 -4.07 5.85 1.53
CA ALA A 67 -4.18 5.06 0.30
C ALA A 67 -5.49 4.27 0.26
N ALA A 68 -5.86 3.59 1.35
CA ALA A 68 -7.11 2.83 1.43
C ALA A 68 -8.33 3.73 1.21
N ILE A 69 -8.35 4.94 1.78
CA ILE A 69 -9.44 5.92 1.61
C ILE A 69 -9.68 6.26 0.13
N THR A 70 -8.66 6.25 -0.73
CA THR A 70 -8.87 6.49 -2.17
C THR A 70 -9.65 5.37 -2.88
N GLN A 71 -9.90 4.25 -2.19
CA GLN A 71 -10.69 3.11 -2.69
C GLN A 71 -12.14 3.14 -2.22
N THR A 72 -12.56 4.19 -1.51
CA THR A 72 -13.94 4.35 -1.01
C THR A 72 -14.97 4.15 -2.13
N GLY A 73 -16.03 3.41 -1.84
CA GLY A 73 -17.14 3.16 -2.77
C GLY A 73 -16.91 1.99 -3.74
N LYS A 74 -15.69 1.44 -3.84
CA LYS A 74 -15.44 0.26 -4.68
C LYS A 74 -16.17 -0.97 -4.14
N PRO A 75 -16.57 -1.92 -5.00
CA PRO A 75 -17.27 -3.11 -4.56
C PRO A 75 -16.35 -4.07 -3.79
N TYR A 76 -16.94 -4.79 -2.85
CA TYR A 76 -16.34 -6.00 -2.31
C TYR A 76 -16.36 -7.12 -3.35
N VAL A 77 -15.24 -7.81 -3.53
CA VAL A 77 -15.11 -9.00 -4.37
C VAL A 77 -14.32 -10.04 -3.62
N TRP A 78 -14.89 -11.23 -3.39
CA TRP A 78 -14.16 -12.33 -2.74
C TRP A 78 -12.89 -12.68 -3.52
N GLY A 79 -11.74 -12.70 -2.85
CA GLY A 79 -10.44 -12.89 -3.49
C GLY A 79 -9.90 -11.66 -4.22
N GLY A 80 -10.61 -10.52 -4.19
CA GLY A 80 -10.30 -9.31 -4.95
C GLY A 80 -8.99 -8.64 -4.53
N ILE A 81 -8.14 -8.36 -5.52
CA ILE A 81 -6.82 -7.70 -5.36
C ILE A 81 -6.73 -6.37 -6.14
N GLY A 82 -7.88 -5.78 -6.49
CA GLY A 82 -7.98 -4.55 -7.26
C GLY A 82 -7.76 -4.71 -8.78
N PRO A 83 -7.81 -3.60 -9.53
CA PRO A 83 -8.24 -2.27 -9.08
C PRO A 83 -9.77 -2.11 -9.05
N HIS A 84 -10.54 -3.07 -9.56
CA HIS A 84 -11.99 -2.95 -9.73
C HIS A 84 -12.82 -3.35 -8.51
N GLY A 85 -12.22 -4.02 -7.54
CA GLY A 85 -12.86 -4.45 -6.31
C GLY A 85 -11.85 -5.14 -5.39
N TRP A 86 -12.21 -5.25 -4.12
CA TRP A 86 -11.29 -5.69 -3.07
C TRP A 86 -11.97 -6.72 -2.17
N ASP A 87 -11.22 -7.68 -1.64
CA ASP A 87 -11.57 -8.28 -0.35
C ASP A 87 -10.83 -7.57 0.79
N CYS A 88 -11.10 -7.99 2.02
CA CYS A 88 -10.58 -7.34 3.21
C CYS A 88 -9.05 -7.30 3.25
N SER A 89 -8.41 -8.45 3.06
CA SER A 89 -6.95 -8.59 3.11
C SER A 89 -6.25 -8.10 1.84
N GLY A 90 -6.93 -8.11 0.68
CA GLY A 90 -6.44 -7.54 -0.56
C GLY A 90 -6.40 -6.01 -0.52
N LEU A 91 -7.41 -5.37 0.10
CA LEU A 91 -7.42 -3.92 0.32
C LEU A 91 -6.24 -3.49 1.20
N THR A 92 -6.06 -4.14 2.35
CA THR A 92 -4.97 -3.82 3.29
C THR A 92 -3.61 -4.09 2.64
N GLN A 93 -3.44 -5.22 1.96
CA GLN A 93 -2.22 -5.55 1.23
C GLN A 93 -1.86 -4.47 0.21
N TRP A 94 -2.82 -4.04 -0.61
CA TRP A 94 -2.57 -3.00 -1.61
C TRP A 94 -2.26 -1.63 -0.98
N ALA A 95 -2.95 -1.28 0.10
CA ALA A 95 -2.77 -0.01 0.80
C ALA A 95 -1.38 0.10 1.44
N PHE A 96 -0.95 -0.93 2.16
CA PHE A 96 0.38 -0.99 2.75
C PHE A 96 1.49 -1.06 1.70
N ARG A 97 1.22 -1.65 0.53
CA ARG A 97 2.17 -1.61 -0.61
C ARG A 97 2.46 -0.18 -1.08
N GLN A 98 1.50 0.75 -0.97
CA GLN A 98 1.71 2.16 -1.36
C GLN A 98 2.76 2.87 -0.48
N VAL A 99 2.99 2.35 0.72
CA VAL A 99 3.99 2.88 1.68
C VAL A 99 5.19 1.95 1.83
N GLY A 100 5.41 1.05 0.87
CA GLY A 100 6.58 0.17 0.84
C GLY A 100 6.53 -1.05 1.76
N VAL A 101 5.37 -1.36 2.36
CA VAL A 101 5.19 -2.54 3.22
C VAL A 101 4.51 -3.66 2.42
N ASN A 102 5.21 -4.78 2.26
CA ASN A 102 4.66 -5.97 1.61
C ASN A 102 3.97 -6.86 2.63
N LEU A 103 2.63 -6.84 2.64
CA LEU A 103 1.84 -7.75 3.45
C LEU A 103 1.60 -9.08 2.72
N PRO A 104 1.52 -10.20 3.45
CA PRO A 104 1.05 -11.47 2.89
C PRO A 104 -0.43 -11.40 2.48
N ARG A 105 -0.91 -12.40 1.73
CA ARG A 105 -2.20 -12.29 1.03
C ARG A 105 -3.40 -12.43 1.95
N THR A 106 -3.32 -13.29 2.94
CA THR A 106 -4.49 -13.67 3.75
C THR A 106 -4.53 -12.96 5.09
N THR A 107 -5.73 -12.84 5.68
CA THR A 107 -5.89 -12.24 7.01
C THR A 107 -5.04 -12.94 8.08
N TRP A 108 -5.02 -14.27 8.09
CA TRP A 108 -4.25 -15.05 9.08
C TRP A 108 -2.75 -14.81 8.98
N GLU A 109 -2.21 -14.67 7.76
CA GLU A 109 -0.80 -14.33 7.58
C GLU A 109 -0.52 -12.88 7.96
N GLN A 110 -1.42 -11.96 7.62
CA GLN A 110 -1.31 -10.54 8.01
C GLN A 110 -1.39 -10.37 9.53
N ALA A 111 -2.13 -11.25 10.21
CA ALA A 111 -2.30 -11.24 11.65
C ALA A 111 -1.03 -11.59 12.44
N VAL A 112 0.08 -11.98 11.80
CA VAL A 112 1.33 -12.34 12.49
C VAL A 112 2.55 -11.52 12.08
N VAL A 113 2.35 -10.49 11.24
CA VAL A 113 3.41 -9.56 10.81
C VAL A 113 3.28 -8.20 11.49
N GLY A 114 4.38 -7.45 11.56
CA GLY A 114 4.43 -6.16 12.26
C GLY A 114 4.45 -6.28 13.78
N ALA A 115 4.51 -5.14 14.47
CA ALA A 115 4.53 -5.09 15.92
C ALA A 115 3.13 -5.32 16.48
N ARG A 116 3.00 -6.21 17.47
CA ARG A 116 1.73 -6.42 18.17
C ARG A 116 1.44 -5.25 19.11
N ILE A 117 0.24 -4.69 19.03
CA ILE A 117 -0.17 -3.53 19.83
C ILE A 117 -1.32 -3.91 20.76
N PRO A 118 -1.28 -3.53 22.06
CA PRO A 118 -2.41 -3.72 22.95
C PRO A 118 -3.52 -2.70 22.64
N LEU A 119 -4.77 -3.04 22.94
CA LEU A 119 -5.94 -2.20 22.60
C LEU A 119 -5.84 -0.76 23.13
N TYR A 120 -5.29 -0.55 24.33
CA TYR A 120 -5.13 0.79 24.90
C TYR A 120 -4.20 1.71 24.10
N ALA A 121 -3.38 1.13 23.22
CA ALA A 121 -2.42 1.82 22.39
C ALA A 121 -2.86 1.88 20.91
N LEU A 122 -4.10 1.50 20.60
CA LEU A 122 -4.65 1.54 19.24
C LEU A 122 -4.61 2.97 18.68
N ALA A 123 -4.09 3.14 17.47
CA ALA A 123 -3.96 4.43 16.81
C ALA A 123 -4.34 4.35 15.31
N PRO A 124 -4.86 5.45 14.72
CA PRO A 124 -5.14 5.50 13.28
C PRO A 124 -3.98 4.98 12.43
N GLY A 125 -4.29 4.15 11.44
CA GLY A 125 -3.30 3.48 10.60
C GLY A 125 -2.88 2.09 11.06
N ASP A 126 -3.26 1.68 12.27
CA ASP A 126 -3.05 0.29 12.71
C ASP A 126 -3.88 -0.68 11.88
N LEU A 127 -3.28 -1.82 11.56
CA LEU A 127 -3.97 -2.95 10.96
C LEU A 127 -4.70 -3.71 12.07
N ILE A 128 -6.03 -3.85 11.96
CA ILE A 128 -6.86 -4.51 12.97
C ILE A 128 -7.44 -5.80 12.42
N VAL A 129 -7.14 -6.90 13.09
CA VAL A 129 -7.68 -8.23 12.80
C VAL A 129 -8.95 -8.40 13.61
N LEU A 130 -10.01 -8.80 12.93
CA LEU A 130 -11.38 -8.76 13.43
C LEU A 130 -12.03 -10.15 13.34
N ASN A 131 -13.11 -10.31 14.10
CA ASN A 131 -13.84 -11.56 14.34
C ASN A 131 -13.04 -12.56 15.17
N ARG A 132 -13.74 -13.42 15.93
CA ARG A 132 -13.12 -14.38 16.85
C ARG A 132 -12.18 -15.38 16.17
N ASP A 133 -12.40 -15.62 14.89
CA ASP A 133 -11.67 -16.56 14.04
C ASP A 133 -10.62 -15.88 13.12
N ALA A 134 -10.38 -14.58 13.32
CA ALA A 134 -9.50 -13.77 12.47
C ALA A 134 -9.92 -13.78 10.99
N SER A 135 -11.21 -13.91 10.69
CA SER A 135 -11.71 -13.98 9.31
C SER A 135 -11.72 -12.63 8.59
N HIS A 136 -11.62 -11.51 9.31
CA HIS A 136 -11.73 -10.17 8.72
C HIS A 136 -10.60 -9.24 9.16
N ILE A 137 -10.29 -8.24 8.32
CA ILE A 137 -9.23 -7.28 8.59
C ILE A 137 -9.56 -5.91 8.00
N GLY A 138 -9.01 -4.87 8.62
CA GLY A 138 -9.11 -3.50 8.12
C GLY A 138 -8.05 -2.59 8.71
N ILE A 139 -8.12 -1.30 8.38
CA ILE A 139 -7.21 -0.28 8.92
C ILE A 139 -8.01 0.59 9.88
N TYR A 140 -7.55 0.75 11.13
CA TYR A 140 -8.23 1.61 12.09
C TYR A 140 -8.15 3.07 11.63
N ALA A 141 -9.30 3.73 11.57
CA ALA A 141 -9.43 5.10 11.06
C ALA A 141 -9.49 6.15 12.20
N GLY A 142 -9.44 5.72 13.46
CA GLY A 142 -9.72 6.59 14.61
C GLY A 142 -11.22 6.66 14.92
N GLY A 143 -11.55 7.28 16.06
CA GLY A 143 -12.96 7.53 16.44
C GLY A 143 -13.85 6.28 16.52
N GLY A 144 -13.27 5.11 16.80
CA GLY A 144 -14.02 3.85 16.81
C GLY A 144 -14.47 3.38 15.43
N GLN A 145 -13.79 3.79 14.36
CA GLN A 145 -14.08 3.39 12.99
C GLN A 145 -12.96 2.52 12.40
N VAL A 146 -13.33 1.58 11.54
CA VAL A 146 -12.41 0.82 10.70
C VAL A 146 -12.71 1.06 9.24
N PHE A 147 -11.68 1.34 8.46
CA PHE A 147 -11.76 1.39 7.01
C PHE A 147 -11.49 0.00 6.43
N ASN A 148 -12.46 -0.57 5.72
CA ASN A 148 -12.37 -1.95 5.22
C ASN A 148 -13.21 -2.21 3.96
N ALA A 149 -12.96 -3.36 3.33
CA ALA A 149 -13.86 -3.99 2.39
C ALA A 149 -14.70 -5.00 3.16
N TYR A 150 -15.86 -4.59 3.70
CA TYR A 150 -16.63 -5.34 4.70
C TYR A 150 -17.14 -6.71 4.20
N GLY A 151 -17.79 -6.73 3.04
CA GLY A 151 -18.44 -7.93 2.51
C GLY A 151 -19.29 -7.63 1.29
N ALA A 152 -19.79 -8.67 0.62
CA ALA A 152 -20.56 -8.55 -0.61
C ALA A 152 -21.79 -7.63 -0.42
N GLY A 153 -22.02 -6.74 -1.40
CA GLY A 153 -23.12 -5.76 -1.35
C GLY A 153 -22.83 -4.53 -0.49
N VAL A 154 -21.73 -4.49 0.25
CA VAL A 154 -21.27 -3.32 1.02
C VAL A 154 -20.06 -2.70 0.32
N PRO A 155 -20.13 -1.44 -0.13
CA PRO A 155 -18.97 -0.75 -0.70
C PRO A 155 -17.84 -0.59 0.31
N VAL A 156 -16.60 -0.53 -0.17
CA VAL A 156 -15.42 -0.21 0.64
C VAL A 156 -15.62 1.13 1.34
N GLY A 157 -15.37 1.17 2.65
CA GLY A 157 -15.59 2.38 3.43
C GLY A 157 -15.40 2.18 4.93
N LEU A 158 -15.97 3.09 5.70
CA LEU A 158 -15.94 3.05 7.16
C LEU A 158 -17.04 2.14 7.71
N THR A 159 -16.68 1.34 8.70
CA THR A 159 -17.63 0.59 9.54
C THR A 159 -17.31 0.82 11.02
N PRO A 160 -18.33 0.85 11.90
CA PRO A 160 -18.09 0.97 13.34
C PRO A 160 -17.28 -0.22 13.87
N LEU A 161 -16.22 0.05 14.63
CA LEU A 161 -15.40 -0.98 15.26
C LEU A 161 -16.21 -1.83 16.25
N SER A 162 -17.27 -1.27 16.83
CA SER A 162 -18.20 -1.95 17.75
C SER A 162 -18.98 -3.11 17.11
N HIS A 163 -19.00 -3.23 15.78
CA HIS A 163 -19.63 -4.37 15.10
C HIS A 163 -18.77 -5.64 15.19
N PHE A 164 -17.52 -5.52 15.60
CA PHE A 164 -16.54 -6.61 15.53
C PHE A 164 -16.01 -6.99 16.90
N PHE A 165 -15.58 -8.25 17.00
CA PHE A 165 -14.64 -8.67 18.03
C PHE A 165 -13.22 -8.35 17.54
N ILE A 166 -12.41 -7.64 18.34
CA ILE A 166 -11.00 -7.39 18.02
C ILE A 166 -10.20 -8.65 18.35
N TYR A 167 -9.64 -9.29 17.33
CA TYR A 167 -8.77 -10.45 17.49
C TYR A 167 -7.34 -10.02 17.82
N ASP A 168 -6.78 -9.12 17.01
CA ASP A 168 -5.42 -8.62 17.20
C ASP A 168 -5.18 -7.28 16.52
N ILE A 169 -4.11 -6.58 16.90
CA ILE A 169 -3.73 -5.28 16.35
C ILE A 169 -2.25 -5.29 15.96
N ARG A 170 -1.94 -4.85 14.74
CA ARG A 170 -0.59 -4.80 14.16
C ARG A 170 -0.23 -3.38 13.71
N ARG A 171 0.99 -2.96 14.03
CA ARG A 171 1.55 -1.65 13.65
C ARG A 171 2.84 -1.81 12.85
N PHE A 172 3.00 -0.93 11.88
CA PHE A 172 4.15 -0.80 10.97
C PHE A 172 4.64 0.64 10.94
#